data_AF-A0A1B6EK59-F1
#
_entry.id   AF-A0A1B6EK59-F1
#
_cell.length_a   1.000
_cell.length_b   1.000
_cell.length_c   1.000
_cell.angle_alpha   90.00
_cell.angle_beta   90.00
_cell.angle_gamma   90.00
#
_symmetry.space_group_name_H-M   'P 1'
#
loop_
_entity.id
_entity.type
_entity.pdbx_description
1 polymer ?
#
loop_
_entity_poly.entity_id
_entity_poly.type
_entity_poly.pdbx_seq_one_letter_code
_entity_poly.pdbx_strand_id
1 'polypeptide(L)'
;SAFWDPNITWHTEEPDLTPCFEKTVLLWFPGVFLLTFLPLEFGWINRSRAKHIPWSWLNVSKIVVIGLLMVFSVANLTYISQQENRYPADFAAPVVQFFVYSVIMILVLLHKIQGLQVSYLLFFVSLLLVLCQTPQMYSYIRIYINSDFEDIYLIFMNIATYALHCALFFLQFFCD
;
A
#
# COMPACT_ATOMS: atom_id res chain seq x y z
N SER A 1 -21.88 -2.97 -9.58
CA SER A 1 -20.97 -4.07 -9.95
C SER A 1 -21.12 -5.22 -8.97
N ALA A 2 -20.89 -6.47 -9.41
CA ALA A 2 -20.92 -7.65 -8.56
C ALA A 2 -19.63 -7.79 -7.73
N PHE A 3 -19.74 -8.34 -6.51
CA PHE A 3 -18.60 -8.53 -5.59
C PHE A 3 -17.63 -9.63 -6.06
N TRP A 4 -18.15 -10.72 -6.63
CA TRP A 4 -17.38 -11.82 -7.19
C TRP A 4 -18.10 -12.34 -8.43
N ASP A 5 -17.37 -12.51 -9.53
CA ASP A 5 -17.93 -13.07 -10.78
C ASP A 5 -17.02 -14.20 -11.28
N PRO A 6 -17.48 -15.47 -11.26
CA PRO A 6 -16.71 -16.61 -11.71
C PRO A 6 -16.46 -16.61 -13.22
N ASN A 7 -17.25 -15.86 -14.02
CA ASN A 7 -17.05 -15.82 -15.47
C ASN A 7 -15.81 -15.03 -15.88
N ILE A 8 -15.45 -13.99 -15.12
CA ILE A 8 -14.23 -13.19 -15.38
C ILE A 8 -12.99 -13.75 -14.66
N THR A 9 -13.17 -14.63 -13.67
CA THR A 9 -12.07 -15.16 -12.86
C THR A 9 -11.71 -16.62 -13.21
N TRP A 10 -12.70 -17.49 -13.48
CA TRP A 10 -12.50 -18.94 -13.67
C TRP A 10 -12.92 -19.45 -15.06
N HIS A 11 -13.87 -18.80 -15.73
CA HIS A 11 -14.39 -19.24 -17.04
C HIS A 11 -13.94 -18.35 -18.21
N THR A 12 -12.77 -17.74 -18.10
CA THR A 12 -12.15 -16.93 -19.15
C THR A 12 -10.72 -17.39 -19.40
N GLU A 13 -10.23 -17.23 -20.63
CA GLU A 13 -8.83 -17.49 -20.99
C GLU A 13 -7.88 -16.45 -20.40
N GLU A 14 -8.42 -15.30 -19.95
CA GLU A 14 -7.67 -14.20 -19.36
C GLU A 14 -8.28 -13.76 -18.01
N PRO A 15 -7.89 -14.38 -16.88
CA PRO A 15 -8.54 -14.17 -15.60
C PRO A 15 -8.22 -12.80 -15.00
N ASP A 16 -9.26 -12.03 -14.64
CA ASP A 16 -9.16 -10.76 -13.91
C ASP A 16 -10.09 -10.77 -12.68
N LEU A 17 -9.68 -10.11 -11.61
CA LEU A 17 -10.51 -9.96 -10.41
C LEU A 17 -11.57 -8.88 -10.63
N THR A 18 -12.72 -8.99 -9.95
CA THR A 18 -13.73 -7.93 -10.03
C THR A 18 -13.17 -6.63 -9.40
N PRO A 19 -13.44 -5.45 -9.98
CA PRO A 19 -12.99 -4.17 -9.41
C PRO A 19 -13.41 -3.96 -7.95
N CYS A 20 -14.58 -4.50 -7.56
CA CYS A 20 -15.05 -4.45 -6.18
C CYS A 20 -14.20 -5.30 -5.23
N PHE A 21 -13.81 -6.51 -5.63
CA PHE A 21 -12.97 -7.37 -4.82
C PHE A 21 -11.58 -6.77 -4.63
N GLU A 22 -11.01 -6.18 -5.68
CA GLU A 22 -9.71 -5.50 -5.62
C GLU A 22 -9.72 -4.27 -4.71
N LYS A 23 -10.75 -3.43 -4.80
CA LYS A 23 -10.85 -2.18 -4.02
C LYS A 23 -11.28 -2.40 -2.57
N THR A 24 -11.79 -3.59 -2.23
CA THR A 24 -12.22 -3.93 -0.86
C THR A 24 -11.28 -4.92 -0.19
N VAL A 25 -11.21 -6.16 -0.66
CA VAL A 25 -10.48 -7.23 0.04
C VAL A 25 -8.98 -6.99 -0.02
N LEU A 26 -8.42 -6.75 -1.21
CA LEU A 26 -6.97 -6.61 -1.39
C LEU A 26 -6.44 -5.34 -0.73
N LEU A 27 -7.25 -4.29 -0.68
CA LEU A 27 -6.86 -3.05 -0.04
C LEU A 27 -6.91 -3.13 1.50
N TRP A 28 -7.96 -3.76 2.04
CA TRP A 28 -8.18 -3.81 3.48
C TRP A 28 -7.31 -4.88 4.14
N PHE A 29 -6.95 -5.94 3.43
CA PHE A 29 -6.14 -7.03 3.98
C PHE A 29 -4.82 -6.57 4.64
N PRO A 30 -3.92 -5.82 3.97
CA PRO A 30 -2.69 -5.33 4.61
C PRO A 30 -2.97 -4.37 5.78
N GLY A 31 -4.02 -3.55 5.70
CA GLY A 31 -4.40 -2.63 6.77
C GLY A 31 -4.97 -3.32 8.01
N VAL A 32 -5.83 -4.32 7.83
CA VAL A 32 -6.38 -5.14 8.93
C VAL A 32 -5.28 -5.97 9.56
N PHE A 33 -4.39 -6.55 8.76
CA PHE A 33 -3.22 -7.26 9.28
C PHE A 33 -2.35 -6.34 10.13
N LEU A 34 -2.02 -5.15 9.63
CA LEU A 34 -1.26 -4.14 10.37
C LEU A 34 -1.95 -3.80 11.70
N LEU A 35 -3.24 -3.44 11.69
CA LEU A 35 -3.98 -3.06 12.90
C LEU A 35 -4.09 -4.19 13.93
N THR A 36 -4.20 -5.44 13.47
CA THR A 36 -4.30 -6.62 14.36
C THR A 36 -3.01 -6.86 15.12
N PHE A 37 -1.86 -6.69 14.46
CA PHE A 37 -0.53 -6.93 15.06
C PHE A 37 0.10 -5.67 15.66
N LEU A 38 -0.44 -4.50 15.38
CA LEU A 38 -0.02 -3.22 15.94
C LEU A 38 0.06 -3.19 17.48
N PRO A 39 -0.98 -3.61 18.25
CA PRO A 39 -0.89 -3.57 19.71
C PRO A 39 0.19 -4.49 20.29
N LEU A 40 0.47 -5.61 19.62
CA LEU A 40 1.56 -6.53 19.99
C LEU A 40 2.93 -5.85 19.81
N GLU A 41 3.16 -5.22 18.66
CA GLU A 41 4.39 -4.46 18.39
C GLU A 41 4.56 -3.29 19.37
N PHE A 42 3.51 -2.51 19.63
CA PHE A 42 3.56 -1.43 20.63
C PHE A 42 3.90 -1.97 22.04
N GLY A 43 3.40 -3.14 22.40
CA GLY A 43 3.74 -3.81 23.65
C GLY A 43 5.22 -4.20 23.75
N TRP A 44 5.81 -4.68 22.65
CA TRP A 44 7.25 -5.01 22.58
C TRP A 44 8.12 -3.75 22.60
N ILE A 45 7.73 -2.75 21.81
CA ILE A 45 8.32 -1.41 21.75
C ILE A 45 8.38 -0.83 23.18
N ASN A 46 7.26 -0.76 23.89
CA ASN A 46 7.21 -0.14 25.22
C ASN A 46 8.06 -0.86 26.29
N ARG A 47 8.37 -2.16 26.10
CA ARG A 47 9.25 -2.93 26.99
C ARG A 47 10.74 -2.74 26.68
N SER A 48 11.08 -2.29 25.47
CA SER A 48 12.46 -2.06 25.08
C SER A 48 13.03 -0.82 25.77
N ARG A 49 14.29 -0.89 26.23
CA ARG A 49 14.98 0.29 26.76
C ARG A 49 15.37 1.17 25.58
N ALA A 50 14.84 2.39 25.54
CA ALA A 50 15.14 3.36 24.49
C ALA A 50 16.66 3.54 24.34
N LYS A 51 17.19 3.14 23.19
CA LYS A 51 18.56 3.47 22.76
C LYS A 51 18.44 4.39 21.55
N HIS A 52 18.91 5.62 21.68
CA HIS A 52 18.91 6.56 20.59
C HIS A 52 19.93 6.15 19.53
N ILE A 53 19.47 5.52 18.44
CA ILE A 53 20.31 5.20 17.28
C ILE A 53 20.44 6.47 16.41
N PRO A 54 21.65 6.79 15.90
CA PRO A 54 21.85 7.87 14.95
C PRO A 54 21.04 7.62 13.66
N TRP A 55 20.78 8.68 12.90
CA TRP A 55 20.10 8.56 11.62
C TRP A 55 20.96 7.80 10.62
N SER A 56 20.50 6.63 10.20
CA SER A 56 21.05 5.91 9.05
C SER A 56 20.38 6.39 7.76
N TRP A 57 21.14 6.37 6.67
CA TRP A 57 20.64 6.62 5.33
C TRP A 57 19.48 5.69 4.94
N LEU A 58 19.47 4.45 5.42
CA LEU A 58 18.38 3.50 5.14
C LEU A 58 17.08 3.94 5.82
N ASN A 59 17.10 4.28 7.11
CA ASN A 59 15.92 4.81 7.80
C ASN A 59 15.38 6.12 7.16
N VAL A 60 16.27 7.01 6.71
CA VAL A 60 15.85 8.21 5.96
C VAL A 60 15.15 7.79 4.67
N SER A 61 15.72 6.86 3.91
CA SER A 61 15.10 6.39 2.65
C SER A 61 13.74 5.74 2.86
N LYS A 62 13.54 4.96 3.93
CA LYS A 62 12.23 4.37 4.31
C LYS A 62 11.19 5.46 4.50
N ILE A 63 11.51 6.49 5.29
CA ILE A 63 10.62 7.62 5.57
C ILE A 63 10.30 8.40 4.29
N VAL A 64 11.29 8.63 3.43
CA VAL A 64 11.09 9.32 2.14
C VAL A 64 10.14 8.54 1.24
N VAL A 65 10.33 7.21 1.10
CA VAL A 65 9.46 6.36 0.28
C VAL A 65 8.03 6.34 0.82
N ILE A 66 7.85 6.22 2.13
CA ILE A 66 6.51 6.26 2.77
C ILE A 66 5.88 7.66 2.58
N GLY A 67 6.68 8.72 2.69
CA GLY A 67 6.26 10.10 2.41
C GLY A 67 5.74 10.27 0.99
N LEU A 68 6.45 9.74 0.00
CA LEU A 68 6.01 9.73 -1.39
C LEU A 68 4.71 8.95 -1.55
N LEU A 69 4.58 7.75 -0.98
CA LEU A 69 3.33 6.97 -1.02
C LEU A 69 2.13 7.76 -0.48
N MET A 70 2.30 8.51 0.62
CA MET A 70 1.25 9.38 1.15
C MET A 70 0.87 10.50 0.17
N VAL A 71 1.84 11.15 -0.48
CA VAL A 71 1.58 12.19 -1.49
C VAL A 71 0.79 11.62 -2.67
N PHE A 72 1.18 10.44 -3.16
CA PHE A 72 0.46 9.75 -4.24
C PHE A 72 -0.97 9.38 -3.82
N SER A 73 -1.17 8.94 -2.59
CA SER A 73 -2.50 8.66 -2.02
C SER A 73 -3.41 9.89 -2.01
N VAL A 74 -2.87 11.04 -1.60
CA VAL A 74 -3.60 12.32 -1.59
C VAL A 74 -3.86 12.81 -3.01
N ALA A 75 -2.90 12.67 -3.92
CA ALA A 75 -3.07 13.02 -5.33
C ALA A 75 -4.24 12.24 -5.96
N ASN A 76 -4.29 10.92 -5.73
CA ASN A 76 -5.40 10.07 -6.18
C ASN A 76 -6.74 10.52 -5.59
N LEU A 77 -6.79 10.86 -4.29
CA LEU A 77 -7.99 11.40 -3.65
C LEU A 77 -8.46 12.69 -4.36
N THR A 78 -7.53 13.62 -4.64
CA THR A 78 -7.87 14.89 -5.31
C THR A 78 -8.35 14.67 -6.74
N TYR A 79 -7.76 13.74 -7.47
CA TYR A 79 -8.17 13.40 -8.82
C TYR A 79 -9.59 12.81 -8.83
N ILE A 80 -9.88 11.85 -7.95
CA ILE A 80 -11.23 11.28 -7.78
C ILE A 80 -12.24 12.35 -7.37
N SER A 81 -11.83 13.32 -6.53
CA SER A 81 -12.71 14.41 -6.10
C SER A 81 -13.16 15.35 -7.22
N GLN A 82 -12.39 15.43 -8.30
CA GLN A 82 -12.70 16.26 -9.47
C GLN A 82 -13.61 15.57 -10.49
N GLN A 83 -13.83 14.25 -10.38
CA GLN A 83 -14.71 13.52 -11.29
C GLN A 83 -16.20 13.74 -10.94
N GLU A 84 -17.04 13.91 -11.97
CA GLU A 84 -18.48 14.18 -11.82
C GLU A 84 -19.28 12.96 -11.33
N ASN A 85 -18.87 11.74 -11.69
CA ASN A 85 -19.52 10.49 -11.27
C ASN A 85 -18.86 9.93 -10.00
N ARG A 86 -19.41 10.29 -8.84
CA ARG A 86 -18.83 9.95 -7.52
C ARG A 86 -19.49 8.69 -6.96
N TYR A 87 -18.72 7.61 -6.83
CA TYR A 87 -19.13 6.48 -5.99
C TYR A 87 -18.42 6.55 -4.63
N PRO A 88 -19.13 6.32 -3.51
CA PRO A 88 -18.53 6.41 -2.17
C PRO A 88 -17.40 5.38 -1.95
N ALA A 89 -17.42 4.27 -2.68
CA ALA A 89 -16.39 3.23 -2.61
C ALA A 89 -15.03 3.71 -3.16
N ASP A 90 -15.01 4.61 -4.15
CA ASP A 90 -13.78 5.09 -4.78
C ASP A 90 -13.02 6.08 -3.89
N PHE A 91 -13.72 6.80 -3.00
CA PHE A 91 -13.10 7.65 -1.98
C PHE A 91 -12.54 6.87 -0.80
N ALA A 92 -13.19 5.77 -0.42
CA ALA A 92 -12.76 4.98 0.73
C ALA A 92 -11.36 4.40 0.53
N ALA A 93 -11.03 4.01 -0.70
CA ALA A 93 -9.76 3.37 -1.01
C ALA A 93 -8.51 4.23 -0.71
N PRO A 94 -8.34 5.43 -1.31
CA PRO A 94 -7.17 6.28 -1.03
C PRO A 94 -7.14 6.77 0.43
N VAL A 95 -8.29 6.91 1.09
CA VAL A 95 -8.33 7.30 2.52
C VAL A 95 -7.76 6.19 3.41
N VAL A 96 -8.17 4.94 3.18
CA VAL A 96 -7.65 3.78 3.93
C VAL A 96 -6.16 3.60 3.68
N GLN A 97 -5.69 3.75 2.44
CA GLN A 97 -4.26 3.69 2.12
C GLN A 97 -3.45 4.76 2.86
N PHE A 98 -3.92 6.01 2.84
CA PHE A 98 -3.27 7.11 3.57
C PHE A 98 -3.14 6.81 5.07
N PHE A 99 -4.19 6.25 5.67
CA PHE A 99 -4.17 5.83 7.07
C PHE A 99 -3.15 4.73 7.32
N VAL A 100 -3.11 3.69 6.48
CA VAL A 100 -2.13 2.60 6.58
C VAL A 100 -0.69 3.12 6.47
N TYR A 101 -0.39 3.99 5.49
CA TYR A 101 0.94 4.58 5.34
C TYR A 101 1.34 5.45 6.53
N SER A 102 0.39 6.19 7.11
CA SER A 102 0.63 6.99 8.31
C SER A 102 1.02 6.11 9.50
N VAL A 103 0.34 4.98 9.69
CA VAL A 103 0.66 4.01 10.74
C VAL A 103 2.03 3.38 10.53
N ILE A 104 2.35 2.98 9.29
CA ILE A 104 3.68 2.46 8.92
C ILE A 104 4.77 3.49 9.23
N MET A 105 4.55 4.77 8.88
CA MET A 105 5.50 5.85 9.17
C MET A 105 5.74 6.01 10.68
N ILE A 106 4.67 6.01 11.48
CA ILE A 106 4.76 6.10 12.95
C ILE A 106 5.57 4.92 13.50
N LEU A 107 5.30 3.69 13.04
CA LEU A 107 6.04 2.51 13.48
C LEU A 107 7.53 2.60 13.12
N VAL A 108 7.88 3.03 11.91
CA VAL A 108 9.29 3.24 11.51
C VAL A 108 9.97 4.26 12.43
N LEU A 109 9.29 5.37 12.74
CA LEU A 109 9.81 6.39 13.66
C LEU A 109 9.99 5.86 15.09
N LEU A 110 9.04 5.06 15.59
CA LEU A 110 9.12 4.46 16.93
C LEU A 110 10.25 3.43 17.03
N HIS A 111 10.39 2.54 16.04
CA HIS A 111 11.51 1.60 15.97
C HIS A 111 12.85 2.34 15.99
N LYS A 112 12.95 3.48 15.28
CA LYS A 112 14.13 4.35 15.31
C LYS A 112 14.40 4.93 16.70
N ILE A 113 13.38 5.47 17.37
CA ILE A 113 13.53 6.10 18.70
C ILE A 113 14.01 5.09 19.72
N GLN A 114 13.56 3.85 19.61
CA GLN A 114 13.87 2.79 20.56
C GLN A 114 15.10 1.96 20.21
N GLY A 115 15.60 2.10 18.99
CA GLY A 115 16.76 1.38 18.50
C GLY A 115 16.49 -0.08 18.16
N LEU A 116 15.28 -0.38 17.68
CA LEU A 116 14.91 -1.69 17.16
C LEU A 116 15.30 -1.77 15.69
N GLN A 117 16.18 -2.73 15.37
CA GLN A 117 16.90 -2.79 14.10
C GLN A 117 16.09 -3.51 12.99
N VAL A 118 15.20 -4.42 13.38
CA VAL A 118 14.38 -5.23 12.45
C VAL A 118 12.96 -5.36 12.99
N SER A 119 11.97 -4.98 12.19
CA SER A 119 10.56 -5.25 12.49
C SER A 119 10.00 -6.21 11.45
N TYR A 120 9.73 -7.43 11.90
CA TYR A 120 9.11 -8.46 11.08
C TYR A 120 7.72 -8.02 10.62
N LEU A 121 6.95 -7.33 11.47
CA LEU A 121 5.62 -6.84 11.10
C LEU A 121 5.70 -5.91 9.88
N LEU A 122 6.58 -4.92 9.90
CA LEU A 122 6.73 -3.98 8.80
C LEU A 122 7.15 -4.70 7.50
N PHE A 123 8.04 -5.70 7.60
CA PHE A 123 8.43 -6.52 6.44
C PHE A 123 7.24 -7.27 5.84
N PHE A 124 6.45 -7.97 6.66
CA PHE A 124 5.28 -8.70 6.20
C PHE A 124 4.19 -7.77 5.65
N VAL A 125 3.97 -6.61 6.27
CA VAL A 125 3.01 -5.61 5.76
C VAL A 125 3.45 -5.08 4.40
N SER A 126 4.73 -4.73 4.22
CA SER A 126 5.26 -4.31 2.92
C SER A 126 5.15 -5.40 1.85
N LEU A 127 5.41 -6.66 2.21
CA LEU A 127 5.22 -7.80 1.32
C LEU A 127 3.74 -7.94 0.90
N LEU A 128 2.82 -7.85 1.85
CA LEU A 128 1.38 -7.93 1.57
C LEU A 128 0.91 -6.79 0.68
N LEU A 129 1.42 -5.56 0.86
CA LEU A 129 1.12 -4.43 -0.01
C LEU A 129 1.54 -4.72 -1.46
N VAL A 130 2.73 -5.27 -1.68
CA VAL A 130 3.19 -5.67 -3.03
C VAL A 130 2.27 -6.75 -3.60
N LEU A 131 2.03 -7.84 -2.86
CA LEU A 131 1.19 -8.95 -3.32
C LEU A 131 -0.24 -8.53 -3.65
N CYS A 132 -0.83 -7.64 -2.84
CA CYS A 132 -2.18 -7.13 -3.06
C CYS A 132 -2.25 -6.13 -4.23
N GLN A 133 -1.14 -5.45 -4.57
CA GLN A 133 -1.12 -4.51 -5.69
C GLN A 133 -0.73 -5.14 -7.02
N THR A 134 -0.06 -6.30 -7.03
CA THR A 134 0.26 -7.07 -8.25
C THR A 134 -0.96 -7.33 -9.16
N PRO A 135 -2.11 -7.86 -8.67
CA PRO A 135 -3.27 -8.09 -9.53
C PRO A 135 -3.86 -6.79 -10.08
N GLN A 136 -3.95 -5.74 -9.25
CA GLN A 136 -4.43 -4.43 -9.71
C GLN A 136 -3.56 -3.89 -10.86
N MET A 137 -2.24 -4.00 -10.74
CA MET A 137 -1.30 -3.62 -11.80
C MET A 137 -1.49 -4.41 -13.08
N TYR A 138 -1.73 -5.73 -12.97
CA TYR A 138 -2.00 -6.58 -14.12
C TYR A 138 -3.28 -6.14 -14.86
N SER A 139 -4.36 -5.90 -14.13
CA SER A 139 -5.62 -5.44 -14.72
C SER A 139 -5.48 -4.05 -15.38
N TYR A 140 -4.73 -3.12 -14.78
CA TYR A 140 -4.46 -1.82 -15.42
C TYR A 140 -3.63 -1.93 -16.71
N ILE A 141 -2.64 -2.83 -16.77
CA ILE A 141 -1.86 -3.06 -17.98
C ILE A 141 -2.73 -3.68 -19.07
N ARG A 142 -3.63 -4.61 -18.73
CA ARG A 142 -4.58 -5.21 -19.70
C ARG A 142 -5.52 -4.17 -20.28
N ILE A 143 -6.07 -3.28 -19.44
CA ILE A 143 -6.91 -2.16 -19.89
C ILE A 143 -6.13 -1.27 -20.86
N TYR A 144 -4.87 -0.95 -20.57
CA TYR A 144 -4.01 -0.16 -21.45
C TYR A 144 -3.75 -0.80 -22.81
N ILE A 145 -3.58 -2.12 -22.87
CA ILE A 145 -3.31 -2.85 -24.12
C ILE A 145 -4.56 -2.95 -25.00
N ASN A 146 -5.74 -3.13 -24.39
CA ASN A 146 -6.98 -3.46 -25.10
C ASN A 146 -7.86 -2.25 -25.45
N SER A 147 -7.58 -1.06 -24.90
CA SER A 147 -8.41 0.14 -25.08
C SER A 147 -7.60 1.24 -25.77
N ASP A 148 -8.10 1.77 -26.90
CA ASP A 148 -7.74 3.12 -27.32
C ASP A 148 -8.45 4.07 -26.34
N PHE A 149 -7.76 4.71 -25.37
CA PHE A 149 -7.98 6.08 -24.84
C PHE A 149 -7.56 6.42 -23.36
N GLU A 150 -7.07 7.67 -23.25
CA GLU A 150 -7.15 8.79 -22.26
C GLU A 150 -6.60 8.80 -20.81
N ASP A 151 -6.68 7.78 -19.96
CA ASP A 151 -6.31 7.96 -18.53
C ASP A 151 -4.84 7.64 -18.18
N ILE A 152 -3.91 8.26 -18.92
CA ILE A 152 -2.45 8.15 -18.70
C ILE A 152 -2.07 8.44 -17.24
N TYR A 153 -2.78 9.37 -16.61
CA TYR A 153 -2.56 9.74 -15.21
C TYR A 153 -2.76 8.56 -14.25
N LEU A 154 -3.86 7.81 -14.40
CA LEU A 154 -4.20 6.70 -13.52
C LEU A 154 -3.19 5.56 -13.66
N ILE A 155 -2.75 5.29 -14.89
CA ILE A 155 -1.72 4.29 -15.18
C ILE A 155 -0.40 4.69 -14.53
N PHE A 156 0.05 5.93 -14.75
CA PHE A 156 1.28 6.44 -14.16
C PHE A 156 1.25 6.37 -12.64
N MET A 157 0.15 6.78 -12.01
CA MET A 157 -0.01 6.73 -10.56
C MET A 157 0.04 5.29 -10.02
N ASN A 158 -0.61 4.34 -10.68
CA ASN A 158 -0.57 2.94 -10.25
C ASN A 158 0.85 2.34 -10.40
N ILE A 159 1.52 2.57 -11.53
CA ILE A 159 2.90 2.10 -11.76
C ILE A 159 3.85 2.67 -10.73
N ALA A 160 3.79 3.99 -10.50
CA ALA A 160 4.63 4.66 -9.52
C ALA A 160 4.37 4.15 -8.09
N THR A 161 3.10 3.96 -7.72
CA THR A 161 2.72 3.43 -6.40
C THR A 161 3.25 2.00 -6.23
N TYR A 162 3.13 1.14 -7.24
CA TYR A 162 3.67 -0.22 -7.20
C TYR A 162 5.21 -0.22 -7.07
N ALA A 163 5.90 0.61 -7.85
CA ALA A 163 7.35 0.75 -7.77
C ALA A 163 7.80 1.21 -6.36
N LEU A 164 7.07 2.14 -5.75
CA LEU A 164 7.34 2.61 -4.38
C LEU A 164 7.08 1.51 -3.33
N HIS A 165 6.05 0.67 -3.49
CA HIS A 165 5.84 -0.49 -2.61
C HIS A 165 6.97 -1.51 -2.71
N CYS A 166 7.43 -1.81 -3.93
CA CYS A 166 8.59 -2.68 -4.15
C CYS A 166 9.85 -2.08 -3.52
N ALA A 167 10.07 -0.77 -3.67
CA ALA A 167 11.18 -0.07 -3.02
C ALA A 167 11.06 -0.14 -1.49
N LEU A 168 9.87 0.09 -0.93
CA LEU A 168 9.64 0.00 0.52
C LEU A 168 9.90 -1.42 1.03
N PHE A 169 9.41 -2.44 0.34
CA PHE A 169 9.68 -3.84 0.67
C PHE A 169 11.18 -4.15 0.65
N PHE A 170 11.89 -3.72 -0.40
CA PHE A 170 13.34 -3.89 -0.50
C PHE A 170 14.07 -3.16 0.63
N LEU A 171 13.70 -1.91 0.93
CA LEU A 171 14.29 -1.17 2.05
C LEU A 171 14.02 -1.84 3.39
N GLN A 172 12.83 -2.42 3.57
CA GLN A 172 12.45 -3.11 4.81
C GLN A 172 13.15 -4.47 4.97
N PHE A 173 13.62 -5.07 3.88
CA PHE A 173 14.46 -6.26 3.90
C PHE A 173 15.86 -5.98 4.49
N PHE A 174 16.43 -4.79 4.25
CA PHE A 174 17.70 -4.42 4.86
C PHE A 174 17.50 -3.99 6.31
N CYS A 175 18.14 -4.74 7.21
CA CYS A 175 18.41 -4.30 8.56
C CYS A 175 19.41 -3.15 8.51
N ASP A 176 19.09 -2.05 9.20
CA ASP A 176 20.13 -1.15 9.69
C ASP A 176 20.97 -1.84 10.77
#